data_AF-A0A3N5Y805-F1
#
_entry.id   AF-A0A3N5Y805-F1
#
_cell.length_a   1.000
_cell.length_b   1.000
_cell.length_c   1.000
_cell.angle_alpha   90.00
_cell.angle_beta   90.00
_cell.angle_gamma   90.00
#
_symmetry.space_group_name_H-M   'P 1'
#
loop_
_entity.id
_entity.type
_entity.pdbx_description
1 polymer ?
#
loop_
_entity_poly.entity_id
_entity_poly.type
_entity_poly.pdbx_seq_one_letter_code
_entity_poly.pdbx_strand_id
1 'polypeptide(L)'
;MAPLLFVQVLYGQAFYPATILLGWTWLAVPLLLIVGYAAVYQLKFRGPGSPAAGWPGLIALCFLAVAAIHVTANVLQLTPGRWVAVATGQARAAADTTLLPRLLHFVLGSLAVGGMVLALWPGRHGDAEAGARLARLGARWALLATGLQMADGFWFVFALPLDILKPLVTGHWPATPLLAVAMGLGFLTLMLLAQLGDPLRQRALARGAGAALFLTILAMILVRDTVRGLYLSPAIQPARLPVAAQWDLVVLFAAVLVLGLLSLVWVGRRVRADRAAAGARAKE
;
A
#
# COMPACT_ATOMS: atom_id res chain seq x y z
N MET A 1 -2.41 12.25 -1.63
CA MET A 1 -2.88 13.31 -2.54
C MET A 1 -2.31 13.15 -3.95
N ALA A 2 -0.99 13.24 -4.17
CA ALA A 2 -0.43 13.20 -5.54
C ALA A 2 -0.78 11.94 -6.39
N PRO A 3 -0.70 10.69 -5.87
CA PRO A 3 -1.03 9.52 -6.70
C PRO A 3 -2.51 9.45 -7.10
N LEU A 4 -3.41 9.96 -6.26
CA LEU A 4 -4.84 9.93 -6.50
C LEU A 4 -5.24 10.86 -7.65
N LEU A 5 -4.59 12.04 -7.74
CA LEU A 5 -4.77 12.99 -8.84
C LEU A 5 -4.43 12.36 -10.19
N PHE A 6 -3.31 11.63 -10.29
CA PHE A 6 -2.96 10.94 -11.55
C PHE A 6 -3.97 9.87 -11.94
N VAL A 7 -4.47 9.09 -10.97
CA VAL A 7 -5.51 8.08 -11.23
C VAL A 7 -6.82 8.74 -11.68
N GLN A 8 -7.20 9.87 -11.07
CA GLN A 8 -8.39 10.62 -11.45
C GLN A 8 -8.29 11.20 -12.87
N VAL A 9 -7.12 11.69 -13.25
CA VAL A 9 -6.88 12.23 -14.60
C VAL A 9 -6.90 11.11 -15.66
N LEU A 10 -6.21 9.99 -15.41
CA LEU A 10 -6.08 8.91 -16.40
C LEU A 10 -7.30 7.98 -16.46
N TYR A 11 -7.93 7.73 -15.31
CA TYR A 11 -8.98 6.73 -15.13
C TYR A 11 -10.22 7.30 -14.43
N GLY A 12 -10.47 8.60 -14.52
CA GLY A 12 -11.62 9.26 -13.90
C GLY A 12 -12.95 8.60 -14.21
N GLN A 13 -13.16 8.21 -15.46
CA GLN A 13 -14.34 7.48 -15.94
C GLN A 13 -14.58 6.14 -15.24
N ALA A 14 -13.55 5.49 -14.69
CA ALA A 14 -13.69 4.28 -13.87
C ALA A 14 -13.70 4.61 -12.37
N PHE A 15 -12.88 5.57 -11.95
CA PHE A 15 -12.69 5.96 -10.56
C PHE A 15 -13.95 6.57 -9.94
N TYR A 16 -14.58 7.55 -10.60
CA TYR A 16 -15.75 8.24 -10.06
C TYR A 16 -16.95 7.30 -9.92
N PRO A 17 -17.37 6.51 -10.93
CA PRO A 17 -18.49 5.59 -10.77
C PRO A 17 -18.24 4.56 -9.68
N ALA A 18 -17.04 3.96 -9.63
CA ALA A 18 -16.70 2.96 -8.61
C ALA A 18 -16.82 3.50 -7.17
N THR A 19 -16.38 4.73 -6.93
CA THR A 19 -16.48 5.36 -5.60
C THR A 19 -17.91 5.83 -5.29
N ILE A 20 -18.66 6.32 -6.28
CA ILE A 20 -20.08 6.69 -6.13
C ILE A 20 -20.94 5.46 -5.78
N LEU A 21 -20.70 4.32 -6.44
CA LEU A 21 -21.42 3.07 -6.16
C LEU A 21 -21.25 2.59 -4.72
N LEU A 22 -20.08 2.84 -4.12
CA LEU A 22 -19.83 2.55 -2.71
C LEU A 22 -20.44 3.60 -1.77
N GLY A 23 -20.65 4.83 -2.22
CA GLY A 23 -21.38 5.88 -1.50
C GLY A 23 -20.94 6.03 -0.04
N TRP A 24 -21.82 5.66 0.89
CA TRP A 24 -21.56 5.71 2.34
C TRP A 24 -20.38 4.86 2.79
N THR A 25 -20.18 3.67 2.19
CA THR A 25 -19.04 2.81 2.51
C THR A 25 -17.71 3.49 2.17
N TRP A 26 -17.65 4.26 1.08
CA TRP A 26 -16.48 5.04 0.75
C TRP A 26 -16.26 6.20 1.74
N LEU A 27 -17.34 6.89 2.13
CA LEU A 27 -17.29 7.97 3.13
C LEU A 27 -16.92 7.50 4.55
N ALA A 28 -17.05 6.21 4.85
CA ALA A 28 -16.62 5.65 6.13
C ALA A 28 -15.09 5.61 6.28
N VAL A 29 -14.31 5.62 5.19
CA VAL A 29 -12.84 5.56 5.21
C VAL A 29 -12.21 6.62 6.14
N PRO A 30 -12.49 7.93 6.01
CA PRO A 30 -11.92 8.93 6.92
C PRO A 30 -12.31 8.68 8.38
N LEU A 31 -13.55 8.28 8.67
CA LEU A 31 -13.98 7.97 10.04
C LEU A 31 -13.23 6.77 10.62
N LEU A 32 -13.09 5.69 9.84
CA LEU A 32 -12.33 4.51 10.24
C LEU A 32 -10.85 4.84 10.49
N LEU A 33 -10.26 5.71 9.68
CA LEU A 33 -8.89 6.18 9.89
C LEU A 33 -8.78 7.00 11.19
N ILE A 34 -9.71 7.92 11.44
CA ILE A 34 -9.73 8.71 12.69
C ILE A 34 -9.81 7.78 13.90
N VAL A 35 -10.74 6.82 13.90
CA VAL A 35 -10.90 5.86 15.01
C VAL A 35 -9.66 4.97 15.15
N GLY A 36 -9.14 4.44 14.04
CA GLY A 36 -7.94 3.60 14.04
C GLY A 36 -6.71 4.32 14.60
N TYR A 37 -6.46 5.56 14.16
CA TYR A 37 -5.34 6.35 14.68
C TYR A 37 -5.58 6.80 16.12
N ALA A 38 -6.81 7.16 16.51
CA ALA A 38 -7.13 7.46 17.90
C ALA A 38 -6.81 6.26 18.80
N ALA A 39 -7.20 5.05 18.40
CA ALA A 39 -6.87 3.82 19.12
C ALA A 39 -5.35 3.58 19.23
N VAL A 40 -4.58 3.87 18.17
CA VAL A 40 -3.10 3.82 18.21
C VAL A 40 -2.54 4.82 19.23
N TYR A 41 -3.05 6.05 19.27
CA TYR A 41 -2.63 7.05 20.25
C TYR A 41 -2.97 6.64 21.68
N GLN A 42 -4.15 6.06 21.89
CA GLN A 42 -4.53 5.53 23.19
C GLN A 42 -3.60 4.40 23.63
N LEU A 43 -3.11 3.56 22.70
CA LEU A 43 -2.13 2.52 23.03
C LEU A 43 -0.74 3.10 23.31
N LYS A 44 -0.32 4.14 22.59
CA LYS A 44 0.99 4.78 22.75
C LYS A 44 1.12 5.56 24.06
N PHE A 45 0.08 6.30 24.45
CA PHE A 45 0.10 7.16 25.64
C PHE A 45 -0.50 6.49 26.88
N ARG A 46 -0.63 5.17 26.85
CA ARG A 46 -1.05 4.38 28.01
C ARG A 46 -0.04 4.46 29.14
N GLY A 47 -0.54 4.63 30.36
CA GLY A 47 0.28 4.52 31.57
C GLY A 47 0.81 3.09 31.75
N PRO A 48 1.98 2.92 32.36
CA PRO A 48 2.55 1.61 32.65
C PRO A 48 1.58 0.78 33.51
N GLY A 49 1.36 -0.48 33.14
CA GLY A 49 0.51 -1.42 33.88
C GLY A 49 -0.97 -1.48 33.47
N SER A 50 -1.44 -0.60 32.58
CA SER A 50 -2.82 -0.69 32.05
C SER A 50 -2.92 -1.78 30.97
N PRO A 51 -3.85 -2.76 31.07
CA PRO A 51 -4.02 -3.78 30.04
C PRO A 51 -4.32 -3.11 28.69
N ALA A 52 -3.87 -3.70 27.58
CA ALA A 52 -4.04 -3.13 26.23
C ALA A 52 -5.51 -3.07 25.75
N ALA A 53 -6.47 -3.51 26.58
CA ALA A 53 -7.91 -3.28 26.48
C ALA A 53 -8.47 -3.23 25.05
N GLY A 54 -8.52 -4.36 24.33
CA GLY A 54 -9.16 -4.48 23.01
C GLY A 54 -8.60 -3.59 21.87
N TRP A 55 -7.74 -2.61 22.17
CA TRP A 55 -7.27 -1.60 21.23
C TRP A 55 -6.53 -2.21 20.03
N PRO A 56 -5.65 -3.22 20.19
CA PRO A 56 -5.03 -3.87 19.03
C PRO A 56 -6.06 -4.48 18.06
N GLY A 57 -7.14 -5.07 18.59
CA GLY A 57 -8.22 -5.63 17.78
C GLY A 57 -8.99 -4.54 17.03
N LEU A 58 -9.32 -3.43 17.70
CA LEU A 58 -9.97 -2.28 17.06
C LEU A 58 -9.09 -1.66 15.96
N ILE A 59 -7.80 -1.48 16.22
CA ILE A 59 -6.82 -0.98 15.24
C ILE A 59 -6.82 -1.90 14.01
N ALA A 60 -6.62 -3.20 14.22
CA ALA A 60 -6.60 -4.18 13.14
C ALA A 60 -7.90 -4.16 12.33
N LEU A 61 -9.06 -4.12 13.00
CA LEU A 61 -10.37 -4.07 12.36
C LEU A 61 -10.55 -2.81 11.50
N CYS A 62 -10.21 -1.62 12.03
CA CYS A 62 -10.33 -0.36 11.30
C CYS A 62 -9.45 -0.36 10.03
N PHE A 63 -8.18 -0.74 10.15
CA PHE A 63 -7.27 -0.76 8.99
C PHE A 63 -7.63 -1.86 7.99
N LEU A 64 -8.12 -3.02 8.44
CA LEU A 64 -8.62 -4.08 7.57
C LEU A 64 -9.89 -3.64 6.82
N ALA A 65 -10.81 -2.95 7.49
CA ALA A 65 -12.00 -2.39 6.85
C ALA A 65 -11.63 -1.34 5.79
N VAL A 66 -10.67 -0.45 6.09
CA VAL A 66 -10.14 0.50 5.11
C VAL A 66 -9.54 -0.23 3.89
N ALA A 67 -8.75 -1.27 4.11
CA ALA A 67 -8.19 -2.07 3.03
C ALA A 67 -9.29 -2.74 2.18
N ALA A 68 -10.30 -3.34 2.81
CA ALA A 68 -11.42 -3.97 2.12
C ALA A 68 -12.21 -2.97 1.26
N ILE A 69 -12.47 -1.76 1.75
CA ILE A 69 -13.15 -0.71 1.00
C ILE A 69 -12.32 -0.32 -0.23
N HIS A 70 -11.00 -0.11 -0.07
CA HIS A 70 -10.12 0.27 -1.18
C HIS A 70 -10.00 -0.83 -2.23
N VAL A 71 -9.90 -2.09 -1.80
CA VAL A 71 -9.84 -3.24 -2.72
C VAL A 71 -11.16 -3.39 -3.47
N THR A 72 -12.30 -3.22 -2.79
CA THR A 72 -13.63 -3.24 -3.44
C THR A 72 -13.74 -2.13 -4.48
N ALA A 73 -13.34 -0.91 -4.14
CA ALA A 73 -13.31 0.21 -5.09
C ALA A 73 -12.41 -0.10 -6.29
N ASN A 74 -11.23 -0.70 -6.06
CA ASN A 74 -10.31 -1.07 -7.13
C ASN A 74 -10.89 -2.14 -8.06
N VAL A 75 -11.57 -3.17 -7.53
CA VAL A 75 -12.25 -4.19 -8.34
C VAL A 75 -13.35 -3.58 -9.19
N LEU A 76 -14.16 -2.67 -8.64
CA LEU A 76 -15.20 -1.97 -9.40
C LEU A 76 -14.64 -1.07 -10.50
N GLN A 77 -13.48 -0.45 -10.28
CA GLN A 77 -12.78 0.30 -11.33
C GLN A 77 -12.36 -0.60 -12.50
N LEU A 78 -12.02 -1.87 -12.22
CA LEU A 78 -11.62 -2.84 -13.24
C LEU A 78 -12.80 -3.53 -13.93
N THR A 79 -14.02 -3.41 -13.38
CA THR A 79 -15.18 -4.19 -13.84
C THR A 79 -16.41 -3.31 -14.14
N PRO A 80 -16.34 -2.40 -15.13
CA PRO A 80 -17.49 -1.56 -15.50
C PRO A 80 -18.79 -2.33 -15.76
N GLY A 81 -18.70 -3.55 -16.30
CA GLY A 81 -19.86 -4.42 -16.55
C GLY A 81 -20.65 -4.80 -15.29
N ARG A 82 -20.08 -4.65 -14.09
CA ARG A 82 -20.75 -4.98 -12.82
C ARG A 82 -21.51 -3.81 -12.21
N TRP A 83 -21.34 -2.59 -12.73
CA TRP A 83 -21.84 -1.38 -12.08
C TRP A 83 -23.34 -1.38 -11.87
N VAL A 84 -24.13 -1.83 -12.85
CA VAL A 84 -25.60 -1.91 -12.74
C VAL A 84 -26.04 -2.86 -11.61
N ALA A 85 -25.37 -4.00 -11.49
CA ALA A 85 -25.67 -4.97 -10.43
C ALA A 85 -25.34 -4.39 -9.03
N VAL A 86 -24.25 -3.64 -8.91
CA VAL A 86 -23.85 -3.02 -7.65
C VAL A 86 -24.71 -1.79 -7.32
N ALA A 87 -25.15 -1.03 -8.33
CA ALA A 87 -26.06 0.11 -8.15
C ALA A 87 -27.40 -0.33 -7.55
N THR A 88 -27.88 -1.51 -7.92
CA THR A 88 -29.11 -2.09 -7.37
C THR A 88 -28.90 -2.77 -6.01
N GLY A 89 -27.68 -2.77 -5.46
CA GLY A 89 -27.36 -3.37 -4.16
C GLY A 89 -25.86 -3.51 -3.93
N GLN A 90 -25.30 -2.71 -3.02
CA GLN A 90 -23.84 -2.63 -2.79
C GLN A 90 -23.19 -3.97 -2.39
N ALA A 91 -23.92 -4.84 -1.68
CA ALA A 91 -23.43 -6.17 -1.29
C ALA A 91 -23.04 -7.04 -2.50
N ARG A 92 -23.59 -6.77 -3.70
CA ARG A 92 -23.21 -7.48 -4.94
C ARG A 92 -21.77 -7.21 -5.38
N ALA A 93 -21.10 -6.21 -4.81
CA ALA A 93 -19.66 -6.01 -5.00
C ALA A 93 -18.85 -7.20 -4.44
N ALA A 94 -19.34 -7.86 -3.39
CA ALA A 94 -18.69 -9.02 -2.77
C ALA A 94 -18.72 -10.28 -3.63
N ALA A 95 -19.57 -10.34 -4.67
CA ALA A 95 -19.67 -11.49 -5.56
C ALA A 95 -18.50 -11.59 -6.57
N ASP A 96 -17.46 -10.75 -6.45
CA ASP A 96 -16.27 -10.86 -7.30
C ASP A 96 -15.30 -11.90 -6.77
N THR A 97 -15.00 -12.90 -7.59
CA THR A 97 -14.11 -14.01 -7.23
C THR A 97 -12.68 -13.55 -6.95
N THR A 98 -12.27 -12.40 -7.49
CA THR A 98 -10.93 -11.84 -7.26
C THR A 98 -10.86 -10.93 -6.04
N LEU A 99 -12.00 -10.56 -5.43
CA LEU A 99 -12.03 -9.62 -4.32
C LEU A 99 -11.23 -10.12 -3.11
N LEU A 100 -11.53 -11.35 -2.66
CA LEU A 100 -10.89 -11.93 -1.49
C LEU A 100 -9.39 -12.21 -1.71
N PRO A 101 -8.96 -12.86 -2.81
CA PRO A 101 -7.54 -13.02 -3.09
C PRO A 101 -6.80 -11.68 -3.16
N ARG A 102 -7.37 -10.65 -3.80
CA ARG A 102 -6.74 -9.31 -3.82
C ARG A 102 -6.61 -8.74 -2.41
N LEU A 103 -7.64 -8.84 -1.59
CA LEU A 103 -7.61 -8.34 -0.21
C LEU A 103 -6.52 -9.03 0.61
N LEU A 104 -6.47 -10.38 0.56
CA LEU A 104 -5.44 -11.17 1.22
C LEU A 104 -4.05 -10.79 0.71
N HIS A 105 -3.87 -10.65 -0.60
CA HIS A 105 -2.60 -10.26 -1.20
C HIS A 105 -2.07 -8.93 -0.67
N PHE A 106 -2.95 -7.92 -0.52
CA PHE A 106 -2.58 -6.63 0.04
C PHE A 106 -2.29 -6.69 1.54
N VAL A 107 -3.10 -7.41 2.31
CA VAL A 107 -2.93 -7.54 3.77
C VAL A 107 -1.64 -8.28 4.07
N LEU A 108 -1.42 -9.44 3.46
CA LEU A 108 -0.20 -10.23 3.61
C LEU A 108 1.04 -9.45 3.14
N GLY A 109 0.94 -8.73 2.02
CA GLY A 109 2.02 -7.84 1.57
C GLY A 109 2.36 -6.74 2.59
N SER A 110 1.35 -6.15 3.23
CA SER A 110 1.58 -5.14 4.27
C SER A 110 2.23 -5.73 5.53
N LEU A 111 1.87 -6.95 5.92
CA LEU A 111 2.49 -7.67 7.04
C LEU A 111 3.93 -8.07 6.69
N ALA A 112 4.19 -8.48 5.45
CA ALA A 112 5.53 -8.82 4.99
C ALA A 112 6.46 -7.61 5.04
N VAL A 113 6.01 -6.47 4.52
CA VAL A 113 6.76 -5.21 4.55
C VAL A 113 6.94 -4.70 5.98
N GLY A 114 5.87 -4.69 6.78
CA GLY A 114 5.92 -4.24 8.18
C GLY A 114 6.85 -5.09 9.04
N GLY A 115 6.76 -6.42 8.91
CA GLY A 115 7.69 -7.36 9.55
C GLY A 115 9.13 -7.12 9.12
N MET A 116 9.35 -6.84 7.83
CA MET A 116 10.69 -6.58 7.32
C MET A 116 11.29 -5.27 7.82
N VAL A 117 10.47 -4.22 7.96
CA VAL A 117 10.89 -2.97 8.60
C VAL A 117 11.33 -3.22 10.04
N LEU A 118 10.58 -4.02 10.81
CA LEU A 118 10.96 -4.39 12.18
C LEU A 118 12.25 -5.22 12.23
N ALA A 119 12.48 -6.10 11.24
CA ALA A 119 13.69 -6.92 11.15
C ALA A 119 14.94 -6.08 10.86
N LEU A 120 14.83 -5.07 10.00
CA LEU A 120 15.94 -4.19 9.59
C LEU A 120 16.18 -3.02 10.55
N TRP A 121 15.09 -2.49 11.13
CA TRP A 121 15.10 -1.33 12.02
C TRP A 121 14.23 -1.59 13.26
N PRO A 122 14.65 -2.48 14.17
CA PRO A 122 13.91 -2.78 15.40
C PRO A 122 13.86 -1.62 16.43
N GLY A 123 14.37 -0.44 16.07
CA GLY A 123 14.46 0.74 16.94
C GLY A 123 15.70 0.73 17.84
N ARG A 124 16.03 1.90 18.40
CA ARG A 124 16.99 2.05 19.49
C ARG A 124 16.21 2.09 20.81
N HIS A 125 15.66 0.96 21.20
CA HIS A 125 15.20 0.82 22.58
C HIS A 125 16.46 0.73 23.46
N GLY A 126 16.48 1.41 24.60
CA GLY A 126 17.63 1.40 25.53
C GLY A 126 18.01 -0.01 26.01
N ASP A 127 17.15 -0.99 25.75
CA ASP A 127 17.37 -2.43 25.94
C ASP A 127 17.67 -3.12 24.58
N ALA A 128 18.91 -3.60 24.45
CA ALA A 128 19.37 -4.34 23.27
C ALA A 128 18.63 -5.68 23.08
N GLU A 129 18.15 -6.30 24.16
CA GLU A 129 17.42 -7.56 24.10
C GLU A 129 16.01 -7.35 23.52
N ALA A 130 15.32 -6.29 23.94
CA ALA A 130 14.04 -5.88 23.36
C ALA A 130 14.16 -5.65 21.84
N GLY A 131 15.20 -4.93 21.40
CA GLY A 131 15.46 -4.72 19.97
C GLY A 131 15.71 -6.04 19.21
N ALA A 132 16.47 -6.96 19.80
CA ALA A 132 16.71 -8.27 19.19
C ALA A 132 15.44 -9.14 19.11
N ARG A 133 14.57 -9.08 20.12
CA ARG A 133 13.27 -9.75 20.10
C ARG A 133 12.37 -9.19 19.00
N LEU A 134 12.29 -7.87 18.86
CA LEU A 134 11.52 -7.21 17.80
C LEU A 134 12.03 -7.56 16.41
N ALA A 135 13.35 -7.60 16.21
CA ALA A 135 13.93 -7.96 14.91
C ALA A 135 13.55 -9.38 14.50
N ARG A 136 13.69 -10.35 15.43
CA ARG A 136 13.30 -11.76 15.18
C ARG A 136 11.80 -11.91 14.96
N LEU A 137 10.98 -11.18 15.71
CA LEU A 137 9.53 -11.16 15.50
C LEU A 137 9.19 -10.62 14.11
N GLY A 138 9.81 -9.52 13.70
CA GLY A 138 9.66 -8.93 12.37
C GLY A 138 10.01 -9.91 11.25
N ALA A 139 11.16 -10.59 11.35
CA ALA A 139 11.58 -11.58 10.37
C ALA A 139 10.61 -12.78 10.29
N ARG A 140 10.08 -13.25 11.43
CA ARG A 140 9.06 -14.32 11.45
C ARG A 140 7.76 -13.89 10.77
N TRP A 141 7.28 -12.68 11.06
CA TRP A 141 6.10 -12.13 10.37
C TRP A 141 6.34 -11.96 8.87
N ALA A 142 7.52 -11.47 8.48
CA ALA A 142 7.89 -11.35 7.07
C ALA A 142 7.88 -12.70 6.36
N LEU A 143 8.48 -13.73 6.98
CA LEU A 143 8.52 -15.09 6.46
C LEU A 143 7.12 -15.69 6.31
N LEU A 144 6.32 -15.67 7.38
CA LEU A 144 4.97 -16.26 7.37
C LEU A 144 4.05 -15.53 6.39
N ALA A 145 4.07 -14.19 6.39
CA ALA A 145 3.25 -13.40 5.48
C ALA A 145 3.66 -13.62 4.02
N THR A 146 4.96 -13.66 3.70
CA THR A 146 5.44 -13.93 2.33
C THR A 146 5.08 -15.35 1.88
N GLY A 147 5.20 -16.35 2.77
CA GLY A 147 4.82 -17.73 2.48
C GLY A 147 3.32 -17.87 2.18
N LEU A 148 2.47 -17.28 3.02
CA LEU A 148 1.02 -17.23 2.79
C LEU A 148 0.67 -16.42 1.53
N GLN A 149 1.37 -15.31 1.28
CA GLN A 149 1.16 -14.47 0.11
C GLN A 149 1.55 -15.17 -1.19
N MET A 150 2.50 -16.11 -1.15
CA MET A 150 2.83 -16.94 -2.29
C MET A 150 1.66 -17.87 -2.65
N ALA A 151 1.10 -18.57 -1.66
CA ALA A 151 -0.08 -19.41 -1.86
C ALA A 151 -1.30 -18.60 -2.35
N ASP A 152 -1.55 -17.46 -1.73
CA ASP A 152 -2.57 -16.50 -2.15
C ASP A 152 -2.31 -15.96 -3.56
N GLY A 153 -1.05 -15.70 -3.94
CA GLY A 153 -0.69 -15.24 -5.27
C GLY A 153 -1.08 -16.24 -6.36
N PHE A 154 -0.85 -17.54 -6.14
CA PHE A 154 -1.34 -18.59 -7.03
C PHE A 154 -2.87 -18.61 -7.09
N TRP A 155 -3.55 -18.57 -5.94
CA TRP A 155 -5.00 -18.48 -5.90
C TRP A 155 -5.51 -17.27 -6.69
N PHE A 156 -4.89 -16.10 -6.51
CA PHE A 156 -5.29 -14.88 -7.17
C PHE A 156 -5.14 -14.97 -8.69
N VAL A 157 -4.04 -15.54 -9.20
CA VAL A 157 -3.86 -15.78 -10.64
C VAL A 157 -4.97 -16.67 -11.18
N PHE A 158 -5.27 -17.79 -10.52
CA PHE A 158 -6.35 -18.70 -10.97
C PHE A 158 -7.76 -18.13 -10.79
N ALA A 159 -7.94 -17.15 -9.90
CA ALA A 159 -9.21 -16.46 -9.73
C ALA A 159 -9.51 -15.44 -10.85
N LEU A 160 -8.50 -15.08 -11.66
CA LEU A 160 -8.68 -14.14 -12.77
C LEU A 160 -9.62 -14.73 -13.84
N PRO A 161 -10.47 -13.89 -14.47
CA PRO A 161 -11.24 -14.27 -15.64
C PRO A 161 -10.35 -14.82 -16.76
N LEU A 162 -10.84 -15.80 -17.53
CA LEU A 162 -10.05 -16.52 -18.54
C LEU A 162 -9.48 -15.64 -19.65
N ASP A 163 -10.20 -14.59 -20.01
CA ASP A 163 -9.80 -13.54 -20.95
C ASP A 163 -8.60 -12.71 -20.46
N ILE A 164 -8.39 -12.65 -19.14
CA ILE A 164 -7.24 -11.98 -18.52
C ILE A 164 -6.11 -12.99 -18.21
N LEU A 165 -6.47 -14.17 -17.71
CA LEU A 165 -5.53 -15.21 -17.31
C LEU A 165 -4.73 -15.76 -18.50
N LYS A 166 -5.41 -16.06 -19.62
CA LYS A 166 -4.76 -16.62 -20.82
C LYS A 166 -3.62 -15.72 -21.32
N PRO A 167 -3.84 -14.43 -21.67
CA PRO A 167 -2.76 -13.60 -22.16
C PRO A 167 -1.65 -13.39 -21.11
N LEU A 168 -1.98 -13.38 -19.82
CA LEU A 168 -1.00 -13.28 -18.75
C LEU A 168 -0.04 -14.49 -18.70
N VAL A 169 -0.53 -15.71 -18.96
CA VAL A 169 0.24 -16.96 -18.79
C VAL A 169 0.82 -17.50 -20.11
N THR A 170 0.14 -17.33 -21.24
CA THR A 170 0.48 -18.01 -22.50
C THR A 170 1.48 -17.26 -23.40
N GLY A 171 2.41 -16.49 -22.83
CA GLY A 171 3.56 -15.94 -23.56
C GLY A 171 3.35 -14.59 -24.24
N HIS A 172 2.33 -13.79 -23.89
CA HIS A 172 2.25 -12.42 -24.44
C HIS A 172 3.35 -11.56 -23.82
N TRP A 173 4.10 -10.86 -24.69
CA TRP A 173 5.07 -9.87 -24.26
C TRP A 173 4.35 -8.54 -23.92
N PRO A 174 4.62 -7.91 -22.75
CA PRO A 174 5.56 -8.29 -21.69
C PRO A 174 4.95 -9.08 -20.51
N ALA A 175 3.66 -9.43 -20.57
CA ALA A 175 2.88 -9.94 -19.44
C ALA A 175 3.46 -11.21 -18.78
N THR A 176 3.72 -12.25 -19.55
CA THR A 176 4.22 -13.54 -19.05
C THR A 176 5.63 -13.48 -18.45
N PRO A 177 6.65 -12.92 -19.12
CA PRO A 177 7.99 -12.83 -18.54
C PRO A 177 8.01 -11.95 -17.30
N LEU A 178 7.20 -10.89 -17.28
CA LEU A 178 7.09 -10.03 -16.12
C LEU A 178 6.47 -10.74 -14.92
N LEU A 179 5.41 -11.55 -15.14
CA LEU A 179 4.85 -12.42 -14.11
C LEU A 179 5.90 -13.43 -13.60
N ALA A 180 6.64 -14.08 -14.50
CA ALA A 180 7.68 -15.04 -14.14
C ALA A 180 8.80 -14.40 -13.31
N VAL A 181 9.27 -13.21 -13.70
CA VAL A 181 10.28 -12.44 -12.94
C VAL A 181 9.74 -12.09 -11.55
N ALA A 182 8.50 -11.62 -11.46
CA ALA A 182 7.93 -11.23 -10.18
C ALA A 182 7.71 -12.43 -9.25
N MET A 183 7.27 -13.58 -9.79
CA MET A 183 7.18 -14.84 -9.04
C MET A 183 8.57 -15.30 -8.58
N GLY A 184 9.57 -15.27 -9.46
CA GLY A 184 10.95 -15.63 -9.13
C GLY A 184 11.54 -14.75 -8.02
N LEU A 185 11.32 -13.44 -8.06
CA LEU A 185 11.71 -12.52 -6.99
C LEU A 185 10.96 -12.80 -5.68
N GLY A 186 9.68 -13.16 -5.75
CA GLY A 186 8.90 -13.59 -4.59
C GLY A 186 9.46 -14.86 -3.94
N PHE A 187 9.80 -15.88 -4.75
CA PHE A 187 10.44 -17.11 -4.28
C PHE A 187 11.84 -16.83 -3.69
N LEU A 188 12.63 -15.97 -4.35
CA LEU A 188 13.92 -15.54 -3.82
C LEU A 188 13.76 -14.87 -2.45
N THR A 189 12.79 -13.96 -2.31
CA THR A 189 12.48 -13.30 -1.03
C THR A 189 12.15 -14.32 0.05
N LEU A 190 11.26 -15.28 -0.27
CA LEU A 190 10.88 -16.35 0.66
C LEU A 190 12.08 -17.21 1.07
N MET A 191 12.94 -17.59 0.12
CA MET A 191 14.14 -18.38 0.36
C MET A 191 15.13 -17.64 1.28
N LEU A 192 15.38 -16.35 1.03
CA LEU A 192 16.28 -15.55 1.86
C LEU A 192 15.72 -15.36 3.28
N LEU A 193 14.41 -15.17 3.42
CA LEU A 193 13.74 -15.08 4.72
C LEU A 193 13.77 -16.42 5.49
N ALA A 194 13.64 -17.55 4.80
CA ALA A 194 13.69 -18.88 5.41
C ALA A 194 15.09 -19.20 5.99
N GLN A 195 16.14 -18.63 5.40
CA GLN A 195 17.51 -18.73 5.91
C GLN A 195 17.82 -17.72 7.02
N LEU A 196 16.97 -16.72 7.21
CA LEU A 196 17.21 -15.60 8.14
C LEU A 196 16.85 -16.00 9.58
N GLY A 197 17.83 -16.58 10.29
CA GLY A 197 17.68 -16.95 11.70
C GLY A 197 17.74 -15.77 12.67
N ASP A 198 18.83 -15.00 12.62
CA ASP A 198 19.03 -13.80 13.46
C ASP A 198 19.34 -12.57 12.58
N PRO A 199 18.36 -11.67 12.37
CA PRO A 199 18.53 -10.49 11.51
C PRO A 199 19.65 -9.55 11.95
N LEU A 200 19.94 -9.49 13.25
CA LEU A 200 20.95 -8.58 13.79
C LEU A 200 22.38 -9.07 13.54
N ARG A 201 22.58 -10.39 13.52
CA ARG A 201 23.87 -11.03 13.17
C ARG A 201 24.02 -11.18 11.66
N GLN A 202 22.94 -11.49 10.95
CA GLN A 202 22.92 -11.76 9.51
C GLN A 202 22.47 -10.54 8.70
N ARG A 203 23.05 -9.36 8.98
CA ARG A 203 22.58 -8.08 8.39
C ARG A 203 22.63 -8.04 6.87
N ALA A 204 23.62 -8.68 6.25
CA ALA A 204 23.71 -8.76 4.80
C ALA A 204 22.54 -9.55 4.21
N LEU A 205 22.21 -10.71 4.79
CA LEU A 205 21.08 -11.54 4.38
C LEU A 205 19.75 -10.82 4.61
N ALA A 206 19.58 -10.16 5.76
CA ALA A 206 18.40 -9.35 6.04
C ALA A 206 18.23 -8.23 5.00
N ARG A 207 19.29 -7.49 4.67
CA ARG A 207 19.24 -6.46 3.61
C ARG A 207 18.95 -7.05 2.24
N GLY A 208 19.53 -8.21 1.93
CA GLY A 208 19.26 -8.95 0.69
C GLY A 208 17.80 -9.35 0.55
N ALA A 209 17.21 -9.93 1.61
CA ALA A 209 15.79 -10.24 1.66
C ALA A 209 14.93 -8.97 1.51
N GLY A 210 15.36 -7.84 2.09
CA GLY A 210 14.63 -6.58 2.01
C GLY A 210 14.66 -5.99 0.60
N ALA A 211 15.82 -6.08 -0.06
CA ALA A 211 15.98 -5.69 -1.46
C ALA A 211 15.17 -6.59 -2.39
N ALA A 212 15.18 -7.91 -2.19
CA ALA A 212 14.39 -8.86 -2.96
C ALA A 212 12.88 -8.60 -2.80
N LEU A 213 12.41 -8.33 -1.58
CA LEU A 213 11.02 -7.94 -1.31
C LEU A 213 10.66 -6.64 -2.04
N PHE A 214 11.52 -5.63 -1.96
CA PHE A 214 11.31 -4.36 -2.65
C PHE A 214 11.23 -4.54 -4.17
N LEU A 215 12.15 -5.30 -4.76
CA LEU A 215 12.14 -5.61 -6.19
C LEU A 215 10.90 -6.43 -6.60
N THR A 216 10.46 -7.35 -5.74
CA THR A 216 9.19 -8.10 -5.94
C THR A 216 8.01 -7.14 -6.03
N ILE A 217 7.94 -6.15 -5.14
CA ILE A 217 6.88 -5.13 -5.16
C ILE A 217 6.92 -4.33 -6.46
N LEU A 218 8.11 -3.89 -6.91
CA LEU A 218 8.25 -3.16 -8.17
C LEU A 218 7.78 -4.00 -9.37
N ALA A 219 8.19 -5.26 -9.45
CA ALA A 219 7.76 -6.16 -10.50
C ALA A 219 6.23 -6.39 -10.45
N MET A 220 5.66 -6.55 -9.26
CA MET A 220 4.20 -6.69 -9.05
C MET A 220 3.41 -5.43 -9.40
N ILE A 221 3.98 -4.23 -9.26
CA ILE A 221 3.36 -2.99 -9.74
C ILE A 221 3.18 -3.04 -11.26
N LEU A 222 4.20 -3.49 -11.99
CA LEU A 222 4.15 -3.61 -13.44
C LEU A 222 3.17 -4.72 -13.87
N VAL A 223 3.17 -5.88 -13.18
CA VAL A 223 2.18 -6.95 -13.44
C VAL A 223 0.76 -6.44 -13.22
N ARG A 224 0.53 -5.72 -12.12
CA ARG A 224 -0.78 -5.14 -11.82
C ARG A 224 -1.22 -4.13 -12.90
N ASP A 225 -0.30 -3.30 -13.38
CA ASP A 225 -0.60 -2.35 -14.45
C ASP A 225 -0.97 -3.06 -15.76
N THR A 226 -0.23 -4.12 -16.10
CA THR A 226 -0.52 -4.97 -17.26
C THR A 226 -1.90 -5.62 -17.14
N VAL A 227 -2.21 -6.21 -15.98
CA VAL A 227 -3.52 -6.81 -15.69
C VAL A 227 -4.63 -5.76 -15.79
N ARG A 228 -4.44 -4.55 -15.26
CA ARG A 228 -5.39 -3.45 -15.41
C ARG A 228 -5.63 -3.11 -16.89
N GLY A 229 -4.55 -3.03 -17.67
CA GLY A 229 -4.64 -2.80 -19.12
C GLY A 229 -5.51 -3.83 -19.81
N LEU A 230 -5.34 -5.12 -19.47
CA LEU A 230 -6.17 -6.21 -20.01
C LEU A 230 -7.65 -6.04 -19.65
N TYR A 231 -7.97 -5.79 -18.37
CA TYR A 231 -9.34 -5.56 -17.91
C TYR A 231 -10.03 -4.38 -18.60
N LEU A 232 -9.29 -3.29 -18.80
CA LEU A 232 -9.85 -2.03 -19.28
C LEU A 232 -9.82 -1.88 -20.80
N SER A 233 -8.97 -2.63 -21.51
CA SER A 233 -8.84 -2.54 -22.96
C SER A 233 -10.17 -2.57 -23.76
N PRO A 234 -11.24 -3.29 -23.34
CA PRO A 234 -12.51 -3.27 -24.04
C PRO A 234 -13.34 -2.00 -23.82
N ALA A 235 -13.18 -1.33 -22.67
CA ALA A 235 -14.06 -0.24 -22.22
C ALA A 235 -13.38 1.12 -22.20
N ILE A 236 -12.07 1.18 -21.93
CA ILE A 236 -11.31 2.41 -21.72
C ILE A 236 -9.96 2.28 -22.43
N GLN A 237 -9.70 3.17 -23.37
CA GLN A 237 -8.40 3.31 -24.02
C GLN A 237 -7.83 4.69 -23.68
N PRO A 238 -6.94 4.79 -22.66
CA PRO A 238 -6.45 6.08 -22.19
C PRO A 238 -5.80 6.93 -23.29
N ALA A 239 -5.12 6.28 -24.24
CA ALA A 239 -4.48 6.94 -25.38
C ALA A 239 -5.46 7.59 -26.38
N ARG A 240 -6.74 7.23 -26.33
CA ARG A 240 -7.78 7.80 -27.20
C ARG A 240 -8.66 8.83 -26.50
N LEU A 241 -8.43 9.07 -25.20
CA LEU A 241 -9.19 10.08 -24.47
C LEU A 241 -8.77 11.48 -24.95
N PRO A 242 -9.72 12.36 -25.30
CA PRO A 242 -9.39 13.73 -25.68
C PRO A 242 -8.72 14.43 -24.51
N VAL A 243 -7.49 14.89 -24.71
CA VAL A 243 -6.72 15.60 -23.70
C VAL A 243 -7.19 17.06 -23.68
N ALA A 244 -8.15 17.35 -22.81
CA ALA A 244 -8.50 18.73 -22.45
C ALA A 244 -7.48 19.23 -21.41
N ALA A 245 -6.31 19.66 -21.88
CA ALA A 245 -5.25 20.12 -21.00
C ALA A 245 -5.68 21.39 -20.24
N GLN A 246 -5.90 21.26 -18.93
CA GLN A 246 -6.24 22.38 -18.05
C GLN A 246 -4.96 23.07 -17.56
N TRP A 247 -4.25 23.73 -18.48
CA TRP A 247 -2.97 24.40 -18.19
C TRP A 247 -3.09 25.46 -17.08
N ASP A 248 -4.24 26.12 -16.98
CA ASP A 248 -4.51 27.11 -15.94
C ASP A 248 -4.37 26.53 -14.52
N LEU A 249 -4.88 25.31 -14.32
CA LEU A 249 -4.76 24.57 -13.06
C LEU A 249 -3.33 24.10 -12.80
N VAL A 250 -2.60 23.72 -13.85
CA VAL A 250 -1.17 23.33 -13.75
C VAL A 250 -0.33 24.54 -13.32
N VAL A 251 -0.55 25.70 -13.92
CA VAL A 251 0.14 26.95 -13.58
C VAL A 251 -0.21 27.36 -12.14
N LEU A 252 -1.49 27.31 -11.76
CA LEU A 252 -1.92 27.59 -10.39
C LEU A 252 -1.25 26.64 -9.39
N PHE A 253 -1.21 25.34 -9.68
CA PHE A 253 -0.52 24.35 -8.86
C PHE A 253 0.97 24.69 -8.71
N ALA A 254 1.67 25.00 -9.81
CA ALA A 254 3.09 25.34 -9.78
C ALA A 254 3.34 26.62 -8.96
N ALA A 255 2.49 27.65 -9.11
CA ALA A 255 2.59 28.88 -8.34
C ALA A 255 2.41 28.63 -6.84
N VAL A 256 1.36 27.91 -6.45
CA VAL A 256 1.11 27.55 -5.04
C VAL A 256 2.23 26.67 -4.48
N LEU A 257 2.75 25.72 -5.26
CA LEU A 257 3.88 24.89 -4.86
C LEU A 257 5.14 25.72 -4.57
N VAL A 258 5.48 26.65 -5.47
CA VAL A 258 6.63 27.56 -5.28
C VAL A 258 6.42 28.42 -4.03
N LEU A 259 5.24 29.02 -3.85
CA LEU A 259 4.92 29.80 -2.64
C LEU A 259 5.00 28.95 -1.37
N GLY A 260 4.53 27.70 -1.42
CA GLY A 260 4.64 26.73 -0.34
C GLY A 260 6.10 26.41 0.00
N LEU A 261 6.94 26.16 -1.00
CA LEU A 261 8.38 25.91 -0.79
C LEU A 261 9.10 27.15 -0.24
N LEU A 262 8.80 28.33 -0.76
CA LEU A 262 9.37 29.59 -0.27
C LEU A 262 8.97 29.86 1.18
N SER A 263 7.73 29.61 1.55
CA SER A 263 7.27 29.76 2.94
C SER A 263 7.98 28.78 3.88
N LEU A 264 8.15 27.51 3.48
CA LEU A 264 8.93 26.53 4.25
C LEU A 264 10.39 26.94 4.41
N VAL A 265 11.04 27.44 3.35
CA VAL A 265 12.41 27.97 3.41
C VAL A 265 12.49 29.18 4.35
N TRP A 266 11.53 30.10 4.26
CA TRP A 266 11.48 31.28 5.11
C TRP A 266 11.30 30.93 6.59
N VAL A 267 10.33 30.07 6.92
CA VAL A 267 10.14 29.56 8.29
C VAL A 267 11.41 28.84 8.77
N GLY A 268 12.00 28.00 7.93
CA GLY A 268 13.24 27.28 8.25
C GLY A 268 14.43 28.21 8.52
N ARG A 269 14.58 29.30 7.76
CA ARG A 269 15.60 30.33 8.02
C ARG A 269 15.33 31.09 9.31
N ARG A 270 14.08 31.48 9.56
CA ARG A 270 13.68 32.23 10.76
C ARG A 270 13.89 31.42 12.04
N VAL A 271 13.49 30.14 12.05
CA VAL A 271 13.73 29.24 13.18
C VAL A 271 15.22 29.06 13.47
N ARG A 272 16.08 28.99 12.44
CA ARG A 272 17.54 28.92 12.65
C ARG A 272 18.10 30.21 13.23
N ALA A 273 17.65 31.36 12.73
CA ALA A 273 18.07 32.67 13.22
C ALA A 273 17.66 32.88 14.69
N ASP A 274 16.42 32.55 15.05
CA ASP A 274 15.91 32.65 16.43
C ASP A 274 16.69 31.72 17.38
N ARG A 275 17.02 30.50 16.94
CA ARG A 275 17.86 29.57 17.72
C ARG A 275 19.30 30.09 17.91
N ALA A 276 19.89 30.72 16.90
CA ALA A 276 21.22 31.30 17.00
C ALA A 276 21.24 32.49 17.97
N ALA A 277 20.22 33.35 17.92
CA ALA A 277 20.07 34.48 18.83
C ALA A 277 19.83 34.03 20.29
N ALA A 278 19.03 32.98 20.52
CA ALA A 278 18.82 32.42 21.85
C ALA A 278 20.09 31.78 22.43
N GLY A 279 20.91 31.11 21.60
CA GLY A 279 22.18 30.53 22.02
C GLY A 279 23.26 31.56 22.36
N ALA A 280 23.22 32.74 21.74
CA ALA A 280 24.12 33.85 22.06
C ALA A 280 23.79 34.47 23.43
N ARG A 281 22.51 34.69 23.75
CA ARG A 281 22.06 35.24 25.04
C ARG A 281 22.27 34.30 26.23
N ALA A 282 22.41 32.99 26.00
CA ALA A 282 22.69 32.02 27.05
C ALA A 282 24.19 31.91 27.39
N LYS A 283 25.07 32.58 26.62
CA LYS A 283 26.53 32.61 26.85
C LYS A 283 27.03 33.92 27.48
N GLU A 284 26.19 34.95 27.51
CA GLU A 284 26.39 36.18 28.32
C GLU A 284 25.85 35.96 29.73
#